data_AF-A0A7W8I043-F1
#
_entry.id   AF-A0A7W8I043-F1
#
_cell.length_a   1.000
_cell.length_b   1.000
_cell.length_c   1.000
_cell.angle_alpha   90.00
_cell.angle_beta   90.00
_cell.angle_gamma   90.00
#
_symmetry.space_group_name_H-M   'P 1'
#
loop_
_entity.id
_entity.type
_entity.pdbx_description
1 polymer ?
#
loop_
_entity_poly.entity_id
_entity_poly.type
_entity_poly.pdbx_seq_one_letter_code
_entity_poly.pdbx_strand_id
1 'polypeptide(L)'
;MTPPGPDQTLLLSLLGAGFATAFLHAALPTHWLPFALVGRAQRWTVDRVLAAVVVAGLAHVAVTAVVGSLIVVAGLALDQWIAGLLPYLSAVLLFAFGGFYLIRSVVRRPQLAGGAPLETPAPAVSNAAAFGALVATMAISPGEVLLPFYLNQAQGGVAVLAALTVVFALGTVLGMTLFTLLARAGWSVLRLERWARYEGAVLGLALIAVGLFVVLYRH
;
A
#
# COMPACT_ATOMS: atom_id res chain seq x y z
N MET A 1 15.14 -10.36 34.77
CA MET A 1 15.20 -9.78 33.41
C MET A 1 15.28 -8.29 33.58
N THR A 2 16.41 -7.67 33.24
CA THR A 2 16.56 -6.21 33.28
C THR A 2 15.66 -5.59 32.22
N PRO A 3 14.93 -4.50 32.52
CA PRO A 3 14.11 -3.83 31.52
C PRO A 3 15.00 -3.33 30.37
N PRO A 4 14.52 -3.39 29.12
CA PRO A 4 15.26 -2.90 27.97
C PRO A 4 15.61 -1.41 28.14
N GLY A 5 16.75 -1.00 27.61
CA GLY A 5 17.15 0.42 27.60
C GLY A 5 16.14 1.30 26.82
N PRO A 6 16.14 2.63 27.04
CA PRO A 6 15.23 3.55 26.37
C PRO A 6 15.26 3.43 24.84
N ASP A 7 16.45 3.24 24.24
CA ASP A 7 16.62 3.09 22.78
C ASP A 7 16.00 1.78 22.25
N GLN A 8 16.13 0.70 23.01
CA GLN A 8 15.55 -0.60 22.66
C GLN A 8 14.03 -0.55 22.73
N THR A 9 13.47 0.13 23.74
CA THR A 9 12.03 0.32 23.89
C THR A 9 11.46 1.15 22.73
N LEU A 10 12.19 2.19 22.31
CA LEU A 10 11.82 3.02 21.16
C LEU A 10 11.84 2.20 19.85
N LEU A 11 12.88 1.41 19.62
CA LEU A 11 13.00 0.54 18.45
C LEU A 11 11.87 -0.50 18.39
N LEU A 12 11.56 -1.16 19.50
CA LEU A 12 10.45 -2.13 19.55
C LEU A 12 9.11 -1.47 19.26
N SER A 13 8.89 -0.27 19.79
CA SER A 13 7.66 0.50 19.55
C SER A 13 7.53 0.90 18.06
N LEU A 14 8.63 1.35 17.46
CA LEU A 14 8.72 1.69 16.05
C LEU A 14 8.44 0.48 15.14
N LEU A 15 9.06 -0.66 15.42
CA LEU A 15 8.83 -1.90 14.66
C LEU A 15 7.40 -2.39 14.83
N GLY A 16 6.86 -2.35 16.05
CA GLY A 16 5.46 -2.70 16.33
C GLY A 16 4.47 -1.80 15.58
N ALA A 17 4.72 -0.49 15.56
CA ALA A 17 3.93 0.45 14.77
C ALA A 17 4.02 0.18 13.27
N GLY A 18 5.21 -0.11 12.75
CA GLY A 18 5.43 -0.48 11.35
C GLY A 18 4.64 -1.74 10.97
N PHE A 19 4.69 -2.79 11.80
CA PHE A 19 3.91 -4.01 11.62
C PHE A 19 2.41 -3.74 11.58
N ALA A 20 1.89 -3.07 12.62
CA ALA A 20 0.47 -2.84 12.78
C ALA A 20 -0.08 -2.00 11.63
N THR A 21 0.65 -0.96 11.24
CA THR A 21 0.24 -0.09 10.13
C THR A 21 0.26 -0.84 8.80
N ALA A 22 1.29 -1.66 8.54
CA ALA A 22 1.36 -2.52 7.35
C ALA A 22 0.19 -3.52 7.29
N PHE A 23 -0.09 -4.20 8.40
CA PHE A 23 -1.18 -5.16 8.51
C PHE A 23 -2.55 -4.51 8.28
N LEU A 24 -2.80 -3.37 8.92
CA LEU A 24 -4.07 -2.64 8.79
C LEU A 24 -4.24 -2.03 7.39
N HIS A 25 -3.16 -1.53 6.77
CA HIS A 25 -3.20 -1.06 5.39
C HIS A 25 -3.52 -2.21 4.42
N ALA A 26 -2.91 -3.38 4.61
CA ALA A 26 -3.20 -4.57 3.83
C ALA A 26 -4.63 -5.10 4.02
N ALA A 27 -5.39 -4.61 5.01
CA ALA A 27 -6.81 -4.93 5.17
C ALA A 27 -7.71 -4.25 4.12
N LEU A 28 -7.21 -3.24 3.42
CA LEU A 28 -7.96 -2.56 2.36
C LEU A 28 -8.24 -3.54 1.22
N PRO A 29 -9.49 -3.61 0.69
CA PRO A 29 -9.87 -4.57 -0.35
C PRO A 29 -8.97 -4.53 -1.60
N THR A 30 -8.36 -3.39 -1.90
CA THR A 30 -7.41 -3.21 -3.00
C THR A 30 -6.21 -4.17 -2.97
N HIS A 31 -5.81 -4.64 -1.79
CA HIS A 31 -4.63 -5.49 -1.60
C HIS A 31 -4.92 -6.99 -1.64
N TRP A 32 -6.14 -7.43 -1.33
CA TRP A 32 -6.47 -8.87 -1.23
C TRP A 32 -7.64 -9.31 -2.13
N LEU A 33 -8.57 -8.41 -2.46
CA LEU A 33 -9.77 -8.76 -3.22
C LEU A 33 -9.45 -9.25 -4.64
N PRO A 34 -8.53 -8.63 -5.41
CA PRO A 34 -8.18 -9.13 -6.74
C PRO A 34 -7.71 -10.58 -6.74
N PHE A 35 -6.95 -11.01 -5.73
CA PHE A 35 -6.46 -12.38 -5.60
C PHE A 35 -7.60 -13.37 -5.34
N ALA A 36 -8.55 -13.02 -4.47
CA ALA A 36 -9.71 -13.85 -4.20
C ALA A 36 -10.62 -13.98 -5.45
N LEU A 37 -10.86 -12.89 -6.17
CA LEU A 37 -11.70 -12.86 -7.37
C LEU A 37 -11.05 -13.59 -8.55
N VAL A 38 -9.78 -13.28 -8.86
CA VAL A 38 -9.03 -13.96 -9.94
C VAL A 38 -8.85 -15.43 -9.61
N GLY A 39 -8.54 -15.77 -8.35
CA GLY A 39 -8.42 -17.16 -7.92
C GLY A 39 -9.71 -17.96 -8.12
N ARG A 40 -10.88 -17.36 -7.86
CA ARG A 40 -12.18 -17.98 -8.17
C ARG A 40 -12.42 -18.11 -9.67
N ALA A 41 -12.19 -17.04 -10.44
CA ALA A 41 -12.42 -17.03 -11.89
C ALA A 41 -11.51 -18.03 -12.63
N GLN A 42 -10.27 -18.17 -12.18
CA GLN A 42 -9.26 -19.09 -12.73
C GLN A 42 -9.35 -20.51 -12.14
N ARG A 43 -10.28 -20.77 -11.20
CA ARG A 43 -10.43 -22.04 -10.47
C ARG A 43 -9.13 -22.51 -9.82
N TRP A 44 -8.40 -21.59 -9.20
CA TRP A 44 -7.14 -21.88 -8.51
C TRP A 44 -7.36 -22.60 -7.18
N THR A 45 -6.42 -23.51 -6.87
CA THR A 45 -6.28 -24.09 -5.54
C THR A 45 -5.98 -22.99 -4.50
N VAL A 46 -6.13 -23.31 -3.22
CA VAL A 46 -5.76 -22.39 -2.13
C VAL A 46 -4.28 -22.04 -2.24
N ASP A 47 -3.44 -23.05 -2.41
CA ASP A 47 -1.98 -22.88 -2.48
C ASP A 47 -1.54 -21.93 -3.58
N ARG A 48 -2.15 -22.00 -4.77
CA ARG A 48 -1.78 -21.10 -5.87
C ARG A 48 -2.18 -19.65 -5.59
N VAL A 49 -3.34 -19.42 -4.96
CA VAL A 49 -3.73 -18.07 -4.54
C VAL A 49 -2.79 -17.56 -3.47
N LEU A 50 -2.45 -18.37 -2.48
CA LEU A 50 -1.50 -17.97 -1.43
C LEU A 50 -0.11 -17.69 -1.99
N ALA A 51 0.37 -18.51 -2.93
CA ALA A 51 1.62 -18.24 -3.63
C ALA A 51 1.59 -16.89 -4.38
N ALA A 52 0.48 -16.59 -5.08
CA ALA A 52 0.32 -15.30 -5.75
C ALA A 52 0.31 -14.13 -4.77
N VAL A 53 -0.40 -14.26 -3.64
CA VAL A 53 -0.48 -13.24 -2.58
C VAL A 53 0.89 -12.98 -1.96
N VAL A 54 1.60 -14.04 -1.58
CA VAL A 54 2.93 -13.91 -0.93
C VAL A 54 3.93 -13.29 -1.89
N VAL A 55 4.02 -13.77 -3.14
CA VAL A 55 4.94 -13.23 -4.13
C VAL A 55 4.62 -11.77 -4.45
N ALA A 56 3.33 -11.43 -4.62
CA ALA A 56 2.92 -10.06 -4.88
C ALA A 56 3.20 -9.13 -3.68
N GLY A 57 2.87 -9.55 -2.46
CA GLY A 57 3.12 -8.77 -1.25
C GLY A 57 4.61 -8.51 -1.02
N LEU A 58 5.46 -9.51 -1.23
CA LEU A 58 6.92 -9.34 -1.15
C LEU A 58 7.45 -8.42 -2.26
N ALA A 59 6.98 -8.59 -3.50
CA ALA A 59 7.39 -7.72 -4.61
C ALA A 59 6.98 -6.26 -4.37
N HIS A 60 5.77 -6.03 -3.87
CA HIS A 60 5.26 -4.72 -3.48
C HIS A 60 6.12 -4.05 -2.41
N VAL A 61 6.45 -4.76 -1.33
CA VAL A 61 7.29 -4.22 -0.26
C VAL A 61 8.72 -3.99 -0.75
N ALA A 62 9.28 -4.87 -1.57
CA ALA A 62 10.62 -4.72 -2.14
C ALA A 62 10.72 -3.47 -3.02
N VAL A 63 9.77 -3.26 -3.94
CA VAL A 63 9.74 -2.05 -4.79
C VAL A 63 9.61 -0.79 -3.92
N THR A 64 8.72 -0.82 -2.93
CA THR A 64 8.52 0.32 -2.02
C THR A 64 9.77 0.62 -1.20
N ALA A 65 10.46 -0.40 -0.70
CA ALA A 65 11.71 -0.26 0.05
C ALA A 65 12.86 0.27 -0.81
N VAL A 66 12.93 -0.12 -2.09
CA VAL A 66 13.90 0.43 -3.05
C VAL A 66 13.62 1.91 -3.30
N VAL A 67 12.36 2.25 -3.62
CA VAL A 67 11.96 3.65 -3.84
C VAL A 67 12.20 4.49 -2.58
N GLY A 68 11.81 4.00 -1.41
CA GLY A 68 12.05 4.67 -0.12
C GLY A 68 13.53 4.88 0.16
N SER A 69 14.37 3.87 -0.08
CA SER A 69 15.82 3.98 0.08
C SER A 69 16.42 5.05 -0.83
N LEU A 70 15.99 5.10 -2.10
CA LEU A 70 16.44 6.11 -3.06
C LEU A 70 16.03 7.52 -2.60
N ILE A 71 14.83 7.68 -2.06
CA ILE A 71 14.35 8.96 -1.50
C ILE A 71 15.19 9.35 -0.28
N VAL A 72 15.49 8.43 0.63
CA VAL A 72 16.32 8.70 1.82
C VAL A 72 17.72 9.13 1.40
N VAL A 73 18.36 8.42 0.47
CA VAL A 73 19.70 8.77 -0.04
C VAL A 73 19.70 10.14 -0.70
N ALA A 74 18.70 10.42 -1.54
CA ALA A 74 18.54 11.74 -2.16
C ALA A 74 18.31 12.84 -1.11
N GLY A 75 17.45 12.59 -0.11
CA GLY A 75 17.17 13.53 0.98
C GLY A 75 18.44 13.89 1.75
N LEU A 76 19.24 12.90 2.14
CA LEU A 76 20.51 13.11 2.85
C LEU A 76 21.55 13.85 2.01
N ALA A 77 21.59 13.63 0.69
CA ALA A 77 22.55 14.27 -0.21
C ALA A 77 22.17 15.73 -0.56
N LEU A 78 20.88 16.05 -0.64
CA LEU A 78 20.37 17.35 -1.07
C LEU A 78 19.91 18.27 0.07
N ASP A 79 19.96 17.83 1.33
CA ASP A 79 19.46 18.55 2.51
C ASP A 79 19.92 20.02 2.56
N GLN A 80 21.22 20.26 2.41
CA GLN A 80 21.82 21.60 2.43
C GLN A 80 21.41 22.52 1.25
N TRP A 81 20.92 21.95 0.15
CA TRP A 81 20.54 22.68 -1.07
C TRP A 81 19.04 22.95 -1.17
N ILE A 82 18.20 22.11 -0.54
CA ILE A 82 16.74 22.08 -0.75
C ILE A 82 15.95 22.42 0.53
N ALA A 83 16.58 22.52 1.70
CA ALA A 83 15.88 22.80 2.98
C ALA A 83 14.86 23.95 2.92
N GLY A 84 15.15 25.04 2.18
CA GLY A 84 14.23 26.17 2.00
C GLY A 84 13.13 25.99 0.93
N LEU A 85 13.31 25.06 -0.02
CA LEU A 85 12.44 24.82 -1.16
C LEU A 85 11.47 23.64 -0.95
N LEU A 86 11.86 22.68 -0.10
CA LEU A 86 11.13 21.45 0.19
C LEU A 86 9.66 21.69 0.60
N PRO A 87 9.32 22.63 1.50
CA PRO A 87 7.93 22.88 1.89
C PRO A 87 7.06 23.37 0.71
N TYR A 88 7.64 24.18 -0.19
CA TYR A 88 6.93 24.70 -1.36
C TYR A 88 6.74 23.62 -2.42
N LEU A 89 7.77 22.81 -2.69
CA LEU A 89 7.68 21.67 -3.61
C LEU A 89 6.67 20.64 -3.14
N SER A 90 6.68 20.28 -1.85
CA SER A 90 5.70 19.36 -1.25
C SER A 90 4.28 19.91 -1.35
N ALA A 91 4.06 21.19 -1.05
CA ALA A 91 2.74 21.82 -1.18
C ALA A 91 2.26 21.80 -2.64
N VAL A 92 3.11 22.19 -3.60
CA VAL A 92 2.77 22.18 -5.03
C VAL A 92 2.44 20.76 -5.51
N LEU A 93 3.24 19.76 -5.12
CA LEU A 93 3.00 18.36 -5.46
C LEU A 93 1.69 17.83 -4.85
N LEU A 94 1.41 18.14 -3.58
CA LEU A 94 0.16 17.73 -2.91
C LEU A 94 -1.06 18.37 -3.57
N PHE A 95 -1.01 19.67 -3.89
CA PHE A 95 -2.08 20.33 -4.63
C PHE A 95 -2.26 19.75 -6.04
N ALA A 96 -1.17 19.47 -6.74
CA ALA A 96 -1.20 18.88 -8.09
C ALA A 96 -1.78 17.46 -8.08
N PHE A 97 -1.31 16.59 -7.17
CA PHE A 97 -1.82 15.22 -7.04
C PHE A 97 -3.27 15.18 -6.52
N GLY A 98 -3.61 15.99 -5.52
CA GLY A 98 -4.97 16.13 -5.02
C GLY A 98 -5.93 16.59 -6.12
N GLY A 99 -5.53 17.60 -6.90
CA GLY A 99 -6.28 18.06 -8.06
C GLY A 99 -6.40 16.98 -9.14
N PHE A 100 -5.32 16.28 -9.47
CA PHE A 100 -5.33 15.20 -10.46
C PHE A 100 -6.30 14.06 -10.07
N TYR A 101 -6.24 13.58 -8.84
CA TYR A 101 -7.13 12.52 -8.37
C TYR A 101 -8.58 12.98 -8.27
N LEU A 102 -8.82 14.22 -7.83
CA LEU A 102 -10.16 14.81 -7.80
C LEU A 102 -10.75 14.90 -9.21
N ILE A 103 -10.01 15.48 -10.17
CA ILE A 103 -10.42 15.58 -11.57
C ILE A 103 -10.64 14.19 -12.16
N ARG A 104 -9.72 13.25 -11.96
CA ARG A 104 -9.85 11.87 -12.45
C ARG A 104 -11.10 11.18 -11.89
N SER A 105 -11.41 11.38 -10.61
CA SER A 105 -12.57 10.78 -9.94
C SER A 105 -13.91 11.35 -10.44
N VAL A 106 -13.92 12.62 -10.86
CA VAL A 106 -15.11 13.30 -11.40
C VAL A 106 -15.29 13.01 -12.89
N VAL A 107 -14.19 12.91 -13.65
CA VAL A 107 -14.19 12.70 -15.11
C VAL A 107 -14.38 11.23 -15.49
N ARG A 108 -13.79 10.29 -14.75
CA ARG A 108 -14.01 8.85 -15.01
C ARG A 108 -15.17 8.34 -14.16
N ARG A 109 -16.32 8.13 -14.80
CA ARG A 109 -17.42 7.36 -14.17
C ARG A 109 -16.90 5.97 -13.79
N PRO A 110 -17.21 5.44 -12.59
CA PRO A 110 -16.97 4.04 -12.27
C PRO A 110 -17.60 3.19 -13.38
N GLN A 111 -16.80 2.33 -14.02
CA GLN A 111 -17.36 1.33 -14.93
C GLN A 111 -18.22 0.39 -14.08
N LEU A 112 -19.54 0.50 -14.25
CA LEU A 112 -20.47 -0.49 -13.73
C LEU A 112 -20.15 -1.81 -14.42
N ALA A 113 -19.84 -2.85 -13.63
CA ALA A 113 -19.86 -4.22 -14.13
C ALA A 113 -21.30 -4.58 -14.49
N GLY A 114 -21.73 -4.20 -15.69
CA GLY A 114 -23.01 -4.53 -16.27
C GLY A 114 -22.80 -5.49 -17.44
N GLY A 115 -23.13 -6.76 -17.24
CA GLY A 115 -23.12 -7.78 -18.28
C GLY A 115 -23.87 -9.01 -17.81
N ALA A 116 -24.79 -9.50 -18.65
CA ALA A 116 -25.73 -10.59 -18.37
C ALA A 116 -25.04 -11.89 -17.90
N PRO A 117 -25.68 -12.70 -17.05
CA PRO A 117 -25.15 -14.00 -16.68
C PRO A 117 -25.29 -14.94 -17.89
N LEU A 118 -24.18 -15.19 -18.58
CA LEU A 118 -24.07 -16.25 -19.57
C LEU A 118 -22.88 -17.11 -19.16
N GLU A 119 -23.19 -18.37 -18.88
CA GLU A 119 -22.32 -19.54 -18.69
C GLU A 119 -20.84 -19.26 -18.37
N THR A 120 -20.36 -19.66 -17.18
CA THR A 120 -18.96 -19.51 -16.79
C THR A 120 -18.02 -20.10 -17.85
N PRO A 121 -17.36 -19.27 -18.69
CA PRO A 121 -16.51 -19.78 -19.74
C PRO A 121 -15.27 -20.42 -19.12
N ALA A 122 -14.52 -21.22 -19.90
CA ALA A 122 -13.16 -21.56 -19.51
C ALA A 122 -12.35 -20.26 -19.24
N PRO A 123 -11.37 -20.28 -18.32
CA PRO A 123 -10.60 -19.08 -17.99
C PRO A 123 -10.00 -18.44 -19.25
N ALA A 124 -10.32 -17.17 -19.49
CA ALA A 124 -9.98 -16.47 -20.73
C ALA A 124 -8.47 -16.22 -20.92
N VAL A 125 -7.68 -16.30 -19.84
CA VAL A 125 -6.22 -16.11 -19.86
C VAL A 125 -5.53 -17.24 -19.12
N SER A 126 -4.27 -17.52 -19.46
CA SER A 126 -3.48 -18.55 -18.81
C SER A 126 -3.21 -18.23 -17.33
N ASN A 127 -3.01 -19.27 -16.53
CA ASN A 127 -2.65 -19.12 -15.11
C ASN A 127 -1.40 -18.27 -14.91
N ALA A 128 -0.39 -18.43 -15.78
CA ALA A 128 0.85 -17.67 -15.71
C ALA A 128 0.62 -16.17 -16.01
N ALA A 129 -0.20 -15.86 -17.01
CA ALA A 129 -0.54 -14.47 -17.34
C ALA A 129 -1.31 -13.80 -16.20
N ALA A 130 -2.31 -14.48 -15.63
CA ALA A 130 -3.07 -13.97 -14.49
C ALA A 130 -2.18 -13.78 -13.24
N PHE A 131 -1.29 -14.73 -12.96
CA PHE A 131 -0.34 -14.65 -11.86
C PHE A 131 0.62 -13.46 -12.03
N GLY A 132 1.26 -13.36 -13.20
CA GLY A 132 2.19 -12.28 -13.52
C GLY A 132 1.51 -10.91 -13.46
N ALA A 133 0.28 -10.79 -13.97
CA ALA A 133 -0.48 -9.56 -13.90
C ALA A 133 -0.79 -9.14 -12.45
N LEU A 134 -1.20 -10.06 -11.58
CA LEU A 134 -1.44 -9.78 -10.16
C LEU A 134 -0.16 -9.29 -9.45
N VAL A 135 0.97 -9.97 -9.67
CA VAL A 135 2.26 -9.58 -9.08
C VAL A 135 2.70 -8.21 -9.60
N ALA A 136 2.66 -7.99 -10.92
CA ALA A 136 3.11 -6.75 -11.52
C ALA A 136 2.24 -5.56 -11.09
N THR A 137 0.92 -5.69 -11.08
CA THR A 137 0.01 -4.61 -10.68
C THR A 137 0.17 -4.23 -9.21
N MET A 138 0.40 -5.19 -8.31
CA MET A 138 0.73 -4.89 -6.91
C MET A 138 2.12 -4.28 -6.75
N ALA A 139 3.12 -4.80 -7.46
CA ALA A 139 4.49 -4.31 -7.37
C ALA A 139 4.64 -2.86 -7.84
N ILE A 140 3.90 -2.46 -8.87
CA ILE A 140 3.99 -1.12 -9.48
C ILE A 140 3.27 -0.04 -8.66
N SER A 141 2.39 -0.42 -7.72
CA SER A 141 1.74 0.55 -6.82
C SER A 141 2.64 0.78 -5.60
N PRO A 142 3.41 1.87 -5.50
CA PRO A 142 4.27 2.11 -4.33
C PRO A 142 3.44 2.27 -3.06
N GLY A 143 3.82 1.57 -1.99
CA GLY A 143 3.12 1.61 -0.70
C GLY A 143 3.39 2.92 0.04
N GLU A 144 2.39 3.80 0.08
CA GLU A 144 2.48 5.12 0.75
C GLU A 144 2.78 5.04 2.25
N VAL A 145 2.56 3.87 2.87
CA VAL A 145 2.69 3.68 4.32
C VAL A 145 4.13 3.45 4.77
N LEU A 146 4.99 2.80 3.97
CA LEU A 146 6.38 2.54 4.39
C LEU A 146 7.27 3.80 4.29
N LEU A 147 6.99 4.68 3.32
CA LEU A 147 7.81 5.86 3.03
C LEU A 147 7.96 6.81 4.24
N PRO A 148 6.90 7.17 4.98
CA PRO A 148 7.01 8.02 6.17
C PRO A 148 7.90 7.42 7.26
N PHE A 149 7.88 6.10 7.45
CA PHE A 149 8.78 5.44 8.42
C PHE A 149 10.23 5.56 7.99
N TYR A 150 10.51 5.36 6.70
CA TYR A 150 11.84 5.52 6.13
C TYR A 150 12.37 6.95 6.27
N LEU A 151 11.54 7.95 5.98
CA LEU A 151 11.90 9.36 6.11
C LEU A 151 12.17 9.73 7.57
N ASN A 152 11.29 9.32 8.49
CA ASN A 152 11.46 9.58 9.93
C ASN A 152 12.69 8.86 10.52
N GLN A 153 13.13 7.78 9.89
CA GLN A 153 14.28 6.98 10.32
C GLN A 153 15.47 7.11 9.35
N ALA A 154 15.54 8.17 8.55
CA ALA A 154 16.60 8.39 7.58
C ALA A 154 17.99 8.40 8.24
N GLN A 155 18.08 8.90 9.48
CA GLN A 155 19.31 8.91 10.27
C GLN A 155 19.48 7.67 11.18
N GLY A 156 18.49 6.78 11.25
CA GLY A 156 18.52 5.57 12.08
C GLY A 156 19.46 4.47 11.55
N GLY A 157 20.01 4.65 10.35
CA GLY A 157 20.95 3.74 9.72
C GLY A 157 20.30 2.53 9.04
N VAL A 158 21.12 1.81 8.25
CA VAL A 158 20.65 0.71 7.38
C VAL A 158 20.00 -0.43 8.17
N ALA A 159 20.51 -0.74 9.37
CA ALA A 159 19.98 -1.81 10.20
C ALA A 159 18.52 -1.54 10.64
N VAL A 160 18.19 -0.30 11.00
CA VAL A 160 16.82 0.09 11.39
C VAL A 160 15.89 0.02 10.19
N LEU A 161 16.32 0.51 9.02
CA LEU A 161 15.53 0.44 7.79
C LEU A 161 15.29 -1.00 7.33
N ALA A 162 16.31 -1.86 7.44
CA ALA A 162 16.19 -3.29 7.13
C ALA A 162 15.21 -4.00 8.08
N ALA A 163 15.34 -3.76 9.39
CA ALA A 163 14.42 -4.32 10.38
C ALA A 163 12.98 -3.86 10.15
N LEU A 164 12.78 -2.56 9.85
CA LEU A 164 11.48 -2.02 9.47
C LEU A 164 10.92 -2.72 8.25
N THR A 165 11.72 -2.89 7.19
CA THR A 165 11.29 -3.56 5.95
C THR A 165 10.82 -4.99 6.21
N VAL A 166 11.58 -5.75 7.01
CA VAL A 166 11.22 -7.14 7.34
C VAL A 166 9.90 -7.17 8.09
N VAL A 167 9.76 -6.35 9.13
CA VAL A 167 8.55 -6.33 9.95
C VAL A 167 7.34 -5.83 9.14
N PHE A 168 7.54 -4.87 8.25
CA PHE A 168 6.53 -4.38 7.33
C PHE A 168 6.11 -5.46 6.33
N ALA A 169 7.07 -6.22 5.78
CA ALA A 169 6.80 -7.36 4.90
C ALA A 169 5.98 -8.44 5.60
N LEU A 170 6.32 -8.75 6.86
CA LEU A 170 5.55 -9.71 7.67
C LEU A 170 4.11 -9.23 7.88
N GLY A 171 3.92 -7.97 8.28
CA GLY A 171 2.58 -7.39 8.46
C GLY A 171 1.75 -7.39 7.18
N THR A 172 2.37 -7.02 6.06
CA THR A 172 1.74 -6.98 4.73
C THR A 172 1.32 -8.37 4.28
N VAL A 173 2.25 -9.33 4.28
CA VAL A 173 1.98 -10.71 3.82
C VAL A 173 0.94 -11.39 4.72
N LEU A 174 1.03 -11.19 6.04
CA LEU A 174 0.05 -11.72 6.98
C LEU A 174 -1.35 -11.13 6.71
N GLY A 175 -1.46 -9.81 6.59
CA GLY A 175 -2.72 -9.13 6.31
C GLY A 175 -3.33 -9.61 5.00
N MET A 176 -2.59 -9.51 3.90
CA MET A 176 -3.08 -9.95 2.58
C MET A 176 -3.51 -11.42 2.59
N THR A 177 -2.73 -12.31 3.22
CA THR A 177 -3.05 -13.74 3.31
C THR A 177 -4.34 -13.96 4.10
N LEU A 178 -4.44 -13.37 5.29
CA LEU A 178 -5.60 -13.51 6.16
C LEU A 178 -6.87 -13.02 5.46
N PHE A 179 -6.88 -11.78 4.96
CA PHE A 179 -8.06 -11.21 4.34
C PHE A 179 -8.43 -11.90 3.01
N THR A 180 -7.45 -12.38 2.24
CA THR A 180 -7.73 -13.22 1.06
C THR A 180 -8.44 -14.52 1.45
N LEU A 181 -7.99 -15.19 2.52
CA LEU A 181 -8.63 -16.42 3.00
C LEU A 181 -10.04 -16.16 3.53
N LEU A 182 -10.25 -15.09 4.32
CA LEU A 182 -11.57 -14.69 4.81
C LEU A 182 -12.54 -14.39 3.64
N ALA A 183 -12.06 -13.69 2.62
CA ALA A 183 -12.83 -13.41 1.42
C ALA A 183 -13.18 -14.68 0.64
N ARG A 184 -12.23 -15.64 0.55
CA ARG A 184 -12.49 -16.94 -0.08
C ARG A 184 -13.53 -17.75 0.70
N ALA A 185 -13.52 -17.69 2.03
CA ALA A 185 -14.48 -18.34 2.90
C ALA A 185 -15.91 -17.74 2.84
N GLY A 186 -16.09 -16.62 2.13
CA GLY A 186 -17.41 -16.04 1.87
C GLY A 186 -17.80 -14.90 2.82
N TRP A 187 -16.87 -14.38 3.63
CA TRP A 187 -17.17 -13.25 4.50
C TRP A 187 -17.28 -11.93 3.71
N SER A 188 -18.52 -11.46 3.53
CA SER A 188 -18.93 -10.06 3.31
C SER A 188 -18.32 -9.25 2.15
N VAL A 189 -17.74 -9.89 1.13
CA VAL A 189 -17.21 -9.21 -0.07
C VAL A 189 -18.24 -8.28 -0.74
N LEU A 190 -19.53 -8.63 -0.67
CA LEU A 190 -20.65 -7.87 -1.25
C LEU A 190 -20.97 -6.54 -0.53
N ARG A 191 -20.52 -6.34 0.73
CA ARG A 191 -20.74 -5.08 1.45
C ARG A 191 -19.58 -4.10 1.29
N LEU A 192 -18.36 -4.59 1.10
CA LEU A 192 -17.15 -3.75 1.01
C LEU A 192 -16.99 -3.04 -0.35
N GLU A 193 -17.44 -3.63 -1.46
CA GLU A 193 -17.42 -2.99 -2.80
C GLU A 193 -18.15 -1.64 -2.84
N ARG A 194 -19.25 -1.51 -2.08
CA ARG A 194 -20.02 -0.25 -2.02
C ARG A 194 -19.30 0.87 -1.28
N TRP A 195 -18.35 0.55 -0.41
CA TRP A 195 -17.55 1.52 0.35
C TRP A 195 -16.24 1.85 -0.35
N ALA A 196 -15.62 0.87 -1.03
CA ALA A 196 -14.40 1.04 -1.81
C ALA A 196 -14.53 2.14 -2.90
N ARG A 197 -15.73 2.39 -3.42
CA ARG A 197 -15.99 3.48 -4.38
C ARG A 197 -15.67 4.89 -3.85
N TYR A 198 -15.68 5.08 -2.54
CA TYR A 198 -15.44 6.38 -1.91
C TYR A 198 -13.98 6.56 -1.48
N GLU A 199 -13.17 5.50 -1.54
CA GLU A 199 -11.77 5.50 -1.10
C GLU A 199 -10.97 6.60 -1.79
N GLY A 200 -11.07 6.73 -3.12
CA GLY A 200 -10.38 7.78 -3.87
C GLY A 200 -10.84 9.21 -3.53
N ALA A 201 -12.12 9.40 -3.20
CA ALA A 201 -12.64 10.71 -2.81
C ALA A 201 -12.21 11.08 -1.38
N VAL A 202 -12.20 10.11 -0.46
CA VAL A 202 -11.73 10.27 0.92
C VAL A 202 -10.23 10.55 0.94
N LEU A 203 -9.43 9.81 0.16
CA LEU A 203 -8.00 10.07 -0.01
C LEU A 203 -7.75 11.47 -0.58
N GLY A 204 -8.48 11.87 -1.62
CA GLY A 204 -8.36 13.20 -2.23
C GLY A 204 -8.67 14.33 -1.23
N LEU A 205 -9.76 14.22 -0.48
CA LEU A 205 -10.13 15.19 0.55
C LEU A 205 -9.11 15.24 1.70
N ALA A 206 -8.62 14.09 2.14
CA ALA A 206 -7.61 14.00 3.19
C ALA A 206 -6.30 14.68 2.75
N LEU A 207 -5.84 14.44 1.52
CA LEU A 207 -4.63 15.08 0.98
C LEU A 207 -4.78 16.60 0.87
N ILE A 208 -5.94 17.09 0.45
CA ILE A 208 -6.22 18.54 0.42
C ILE A 208 -6.20 19.13 1.83
N ALA A 209 -6.84 18.48 2.80
CA ALA A 209 -6.87 18.93 4.18
C ALA A 209 -5.47 18.97 4.81
N VAL A 210 -4.65 17.95 4.57
CA VAL A 210 -3.26 17.89 5.03
C VAL A 210 -2.42 18.99 4.34
N GLY A 211 -2.57 19.19 3.03
CA GLY A 211 -1.89 20.27 2.31
C GLY A 211 -2.26 21.65 2.87
N LEU A 212 -3.53 21.88 3.19
CA LEU A 212 -4.00 23.12 3.81
C LEU A 212 -3.43 23.31 5.22
N PHE A 213 -3.40 22.24 6.02
CA PHE A 213 -2.82 22.26 7.36
C PHE A 213 -1.33 22.63 7.32
N VAL A 214 -0.55 22.04 6.42
CA VAL A 214 0.88 22.35 6.23
C VAL A 214 1.11 23.82 5.84
N VAL A 215 0.20 24.41 5.06
CA VAL A 215 0.28 25.84 4.71
C VAL A 215 -0.06 26.74 5.91
N LEU A 216 -1.07 26.36 6.70
CA LEU A 216 -1.61 27.19 7.78
C LEU A 216 -0.83 27.10 9.10
N TYR A 217 -0.18 25.96 9.38
CA TYR A 217 0.47 25.68 10.67
C TYR A 217 2.00 25.54 10.57
N ARG A 218 2.65 26.35 9.71
CA ARG A 218 4.12 26.43 9.68
C ARG A 218 4.65 26.97 11.02
N HIS A 219 5.34 26.13 11.78
CA HIS A 219 6.26 26.52 12.85
C HIS A 219 7.66 26.05 12.48
#